data_AF-A0A167AIX5-F1
#
_entry.id   AF-A0A167AIX5-F1
#
_cell.length_a   1.000
_cell.length_b   1.000
_cell.length_c   1.000
_cell.angle_alpha   90.00
_cell.angle_beta   90.00
_cell.angle_gamma   90.00
#
_symmetry.space_group_name_H-M   'P 1'
#
loop_
_entity.id
_entity.type
_entity.pdbx_description
1 polymer ?
#
loop_
_entity_poly.entity_id
_entity_poly.type
_entity_poly.pdbx_seq_one_letter_code
_entity_poly.pdbx_strand_id
1 'polypeptide(L)' 'MEFSKEFKGREQDIIDLFRATFAHAEGMEEGALIGSLVRHQMADTTEPDLHAVTSRTDPAYHPLAIPGSLRAC' A
#
# COMPACT_ATOMS: atom_id res chain seq x y z
N MET A 1 1.95 -0.10 16.32
CA MET A 1 1.11 0.20 15.13
C MET A 1 0.25 1.37 15.52
N GLU A 2 0.42 2.51 14.85
CA GLU A 2 -0.30 3.76 15.16
C GLU A 2 -1.36 3.95 14.09
N PHE A 3 -2.62 4.11 14.49
CA PHE A 3 -3.74 4.39 13.59
C PHE A 3 -3.91 5.89 13.47
N SER A 4 -3.85 6.42 12.24
CA SER A 4 -4.00 7.84 11.97
C SER A 4 -5.17 8.10 11.02
N LYS A 5 -5.66 9.35 11.03
CA LYS A 5 -6.62 9.85 10.02
C LYS A 5 -5.93 10.57 8.87
N GLU A 6 -4.63 10.35 8.67
CA GLU A 6 -3.82 11.01 7.64
C GLU A 6 -4.16 10.58 6.20
N PHE A 7 -5.19 9.75 6.01
CA PHE A 7 -5.77 9.51 4.69
C PHE A 7 -6.57 10.72 4.17
N LYS A 8 -7.07 11.58 5.07
CA LYS A 8 -7.86 12.76 4.69
C LYS A 8 -7.02 13.72 3.84
N GLY A 9 -7.53 14.06 2.66
CA GLY A 9 -6.83 14.89 1.68
C GLY A 9 -5.75 14.16 0.88
N ARG A 10 -5.58 12.85 1.09
CA ARG A 10 -4.64 11.97 0.39
C ARG A 10 -5.32 10.80 -0.32
N GLU A 11 -6.64 10.85 -0.46
CA GLU A 11 -7.44 9.77 -1.00
C GLU A 11 -7.00 9.41 -2.42
N GLN A 12 -6.75 10.42 -3.25
CA GLN A 12 -6.27 10.21 -4.61
C GLN A 12 -4.85 9.62 -4.65
N ASP A 13 -3.95 10.09 -3.79
CA ASP A 13 -2.59 9.53 -3.68
C ASP A 13 -2.62 8.04 -3.29
N ILE A 14 -3.53 7.66 -2.39
CA ILE A 14 -3.73 6.27 -1.96
C ILE A 14 -4.29 5.44 -3.12
N ILE A 15 -5.31 5.93 -3.83
CA ILE A 15 -5.86 5.25 -5.00
C ILE A 15 -4.78 5.02 -6.07
N ASP A 16 -3.98 6.03 -6.35
CA ASP A 16 -2.93 5.96 -7.37
C ASP A 16 -1.77 5.05 -6.95
N LEU A 17 -1.42 5.03 -5.65
CA LEU A 17 -0.43 4.08 -5.10
C LEU A 17 -0.85 2.63 -5.37
N PHE A 18 -2.08 2.27 -5.00
CA PHE A 18 -2.58 0.91 -5.21
C PHE A 18 -2.68 0.58 -6.70
N ARG A 19 -3.27 1.48 -7.50
CA ARG A 19 -3.36 1.30 -8.95
C ARG A 19 -1.98 1.05 -9.58
N ALA A 20 -1.00 1.88 -9.27
CA ALA A 20 0.34 1.77 -9.84
C ALA A 20 1.05 0.48 -9.39
N THR A 21 0.91 0.12 -8.11
CA THR A 21 1.54 -1.08 -7.55
C THR A 21 1.00 -2.35 -8.23
N PHE A 22 -0.32 -2.48 -8.34
CA PHE A 22 -0.95 -3.65 -8.97
C PHE A 22 -0.83 -3.63 -10.49
N ALA A 23 -0.83 -2.44 -11.12
CA ALA A 23 -0.49 -2.33 -12.54
C ALA A 23 0.92 -2.85 -12.86
N HIS A 24 1.87 -2.56 -11.97
CA HIS A 24 3.26 -3.00 -12.12
C HIS A 24 3.41 -4.51 -11.86
N ALA A 25 2.74 -5.04 -10.85
CA ALA A 25 2.87 -6.45 -10.46
C ALA A 25 2.07 -7.41 -11.34
N GLU A 26 0.85 -7.02 -11.73
CA GLU A 26 -0.17 -7.93 -12.27
C GLU A 26 -0.80 -7.42 -13.59
N GLY A 27 -0.44 -6.20 -14.01
CA GLY A 27 -0.85 -5.62 -15.29
C GLY A 27 -1.95 -4.58 -15.18
N MET A 28 -2.13 -3.84 -16.27
CA MET A 28 -2.96 -2.62 -16.31
C MET A 28 -4.43 -2.84 -15.91
N GLU A 29 -5.00 -3.99 -16.27
CA GLU A 29 -6.39 -4.33 -15.92
C GLU A 29 -6.54 -4.52 -14.41
N GLU A 30 -5.65 -5.27 -13.78
CA GLU A 30 -5.66 -5.49 -12.33
C GLU A 30 -5.43 -4.17 -11.59
N GLY A 31 -4.47 -3.36 -12.03
CA GLY A 31 -4.26 -2.03 -11.47
C GLY A 31 -5.51 -1.14 -11.55
N ALA A 32 -6.24 -1.18 -12.66
CA ALA A 32 -7.48 -0.42 -12.81
C ALA A 32 -8.61 -0.96 -11.89
N LEU A 33 -8.76 -2.28 -11.81
CA LEU A 33 -9.71 -2.95 -10.93
C LEU A 33 -9.47 -2.57 -9.46
N ILE A 34 -8.23 -2.75 -8.98
CA ILE A 34 -7.85 -2.46 -7.60
C ILE A 34 -7.95 -0.96 -7.30
N GLY A 35 -7.54 -0.09 -8.22
CA GLY A 35 -7.73 1.35 -8.05
C GLY A 35 -9.20 1.75 -7.89
N SER A 36 -10.11 1.10 -8.62
CA SER A 36 -11.55 1.31 -8.45
C SER A 36 -12.05 0.79 -7.10
N LEU A 37 -11.58 -0.39 -6.69
CA LEU A 37 -11.95 -1.00 -5.41
C LEU A 37 -11.55 -0.10 -4.23
N VAL A 38 -10.33 0.42 -4.22
CA VAL A 38 -9.85 1.34 -3.17
C VAL A 38 -10.70 2.61 -3.13
N ARG A 39 -11.00 3.20 -4.29
CA ARG A 39 -11.90 4.37 -4.37
C ARG A 39 -13.27 4.08 -3.74
N HIS A 40 -13.88 2.95 -4.07
CA HIS A 40 -15.19 2.58 -3.51
C HIS A 40 -15.10 2.36 -1.99
N GLN A 41 -14.08 1.65 -1.51
CA GLN A 41 -13.89 1.47 -0.07
C GLN A 41 -13.75 2.81 0.66
N MET A 42 -12.99 3.77 0.11
CA MET A 42 -12.83 5.08 0.76
C MET A 42 -14.10 5.94 0.72
N ALA A 43 -14.93 5.79 -0.31
CA ALA A 43 -16.17 6.56 -0.47
C ALA A 43 -17.34 5.99 0.36
N ASP A 44 -17.46 4.66 0.39
CA ASP A 44 -18.63 3.97 0.95
C ASP A 44 -18.42 3.52 2.40
N THR A 45 -17.17 3.47 2.87
CA THR A 45 -16.87 3.17 4.28
C THR A 45 -17.05 4.41 5.13
N THR A 46 -17.76 4.27 6.24
CA THR A 46 -17.95 5.34 7.21
C THR A 46 -16.61 5.77 7.82
N GLU A 47 -16.41 7.08 7.95
CA GLU A 47 -15.13 7.66 8.43
C GLU A 47 -14.58 7.04 9.73
N PRO A 48 -15.41 6.71 10.75
CA PRO A 48 -14.91 6.08 11.97
C PRO A 48 -14.20 4.74 11.75
N ASP A 49 -14.50 4.06 10.65
CA ASP A 49 -13.96 2.75 10.29
C ASP A 49 -12.78 2.84 9.30
N LEU A 50 -12.45 4.05 8.83
CA LEU A 50 -11.30 4.30 7.98
C LEU A 50 -10.09 4.68 8.83
N HIS A 51 -9.03 3.87 8.72
CA HIS A 51 -7.77 4.09 9.41
C HIS A 51 -6.59 3.97 8.45
N ALA A 52 -5.66 4.92 8.52
CA ALA A 52 -4.37 4.82 7.87
C ALA A 52 -3.33 4.25 8.85
N VAL A 53 -2.45 3.39 8.33
CA VAL A 53 -1.28 2.91 9.06
C VAL A 53 -0.05 3.23 8.25
N THR A 54 0.80 4.10 8.79
CA THR A 54 2.08 4.43 8.19
C THR A 54 3.16 3.52 8.76
N SER A 55 3.91 2.83 7.90
CA SER A 55 5.17 2.21 8.31
C SER A 55 6.29 3.24 8.23
N ARG A 56 7.16 3.25 9.24
CA ARG A 56 8.43 3.97 9.21
C ARG A 56 9.53 2.95 9.09
N THR A 57 10.40 3.10 8.11
CA THR A 57 11.65 2.34 8.08
C THR A 57 12.51 2.83 9.24
N ASP A 58 12.72 1.95 10.22
CA ASP A 58 13.77 2.19 11.21
C ASP A 58 15.12 2.02 10.47
N PRO A 59 16.00 3.03 10.44
CA PRO A 59 17.31 2.90 9.79
C PRO A 59 18.21 1.83 10.45
N ALA A 60 17.91 1.37 11.66
CA ALA A 60 18.58 0.22 12.29
C ALA A 60 18.03 -1.14 11.78
N TYR A 61 16.89 -1.14 11.11
CA TYR A 61 16.30 -2.33 10.49
C TYR A 61 16.81 -2.47 9.05
N HIS A 62 17.85 -3.27 8.85
CA HIS A 62 18.32 -3.69 7.52
C HIS A 62 17.59 -4.99 7.10
N PRO A 63 16.59 -4.93 6.20
CA PRO A 63 15.81 -6.12 5.80
C PRO A 63 16.58 -7.12 4.92
N LEU A 64 17.89 -6.92 4.69
CA LEU A 64 18.73 -7.75 3.82
C LEU A 64 19.84 -8.52 4.54
N ALA A 65 19.80 -8.64 5.87
CA ALA A 65 20.54 -9.70 6.54
C ALA A 65 19.80 -11.05 6.37
N ILE A 66 19.73 -11.56 5.14
CA ILE A 66 19.49 -12.99 4.91
C ILE A 66 20.86 -13.67 5.10
N PRO A 67 21.09 -14.42 6.19
CA PRO A 67 22.31 -15.19 6.32
C PRO A 67 22.22 -16.41 5.40
N GLY A 68 23.10 -16.47 4.40
CA GLY A 68 23.48 -17.74 3.76
C GLY A 68 22.72 -18.11 2.48
N SER A 69 23.41 -17.91 1.37
CA SER A 69 23.46 -18.80 0.20
C SER A 69 22.16 -19.30 -0.44
N LEU A 70 21.87 -18.76 -1.62
CA LEU A 70 21.66 -19.60 -2.80
C LEU A 70 22.56 -19.05 -3.92
N ARG A 71 23.77 -19.62 -4.01
CA ARG A 71 24.54 -19.60 -5.25
C ARG A 71 23.77 -20.50 -6.23
N ALA A 72 23.25 -19.91 -7.30
CA ALA A 72 22.88 -20.67 -8.48
C ALA A 72 24.18 -21.10 -9.18
N CYS A 73 24.42 -22.42 -9.20
CA CYS A 73 25.14 -23.10 -10.27
C CYS A 73 24.10 -23.90 -11.05
#